data_AF-A0A6B2G561-F1
#
_entry.id   AF-A0A6B2G561-F1
#
_cell.length_a   1.000
_cell.length_b   1.000
_cell.length_c   1.000
_cell.angle_alpha   90.00
_cell.angle_beta   90.00
_cell.angle_gamma   90.00
#
_symmetry.space_group_name_H-M   'P 1'
#
loop_
_entity.id
_entity.type
_entity.pdbx_description
1 polymer ?
#
loop_
_entity_poly.entity_id
_entity_poly.type
_entity_poly.pdbx_seq_one_letter_code
_entity_poly.pdbx_strand_id
1 'polypeptide(L)'
;KLSQLNRSPHSIWQLNFSEYALYESNTPRTPSHFNYDQIENHTFYHQIIPLSSCDSSYLIQTIPSIRSFRDPDYPALTVLLEFLSGFEGPLWKKLRGKGLAYSAIIFCEPSDGLIYFKISKSSDVIRAYIEGVDIMRLYSDGSTNILQDELESAISGTIFEAVNQESNIC
;
A
#
# COMPACT_ATOMS: atom_id res chain seq x y z
N LYS A 1 -11.71 -31.86 -33.55
CA LYS A 1 -11.06 -30.53 -33.38
C LYS A 1 -10.54 -30.33 -31.95
N LEU A 2 -9.92 -31.33 -31.31
CA LEU A 2 -9.35 -31.20 -29.95
C LEU A 2 -7.93 -31.77 -29.83
N SER A 3 -7.34 -32.22 -30.94
CA SER A 3 -6.02 -32.87 -30.96
C SER A 3 -4.85 -31.94 -31.31
N GLN A 4 -5.06 -30.60 -31.31
CA GLN A 4 -4.01 -29.62 -31.63
C GLN A 4 -3.87 -28.49 -30.60
N LEU A 5 -4.37 -28.65 -29.38
CA LEU A 5 -4.18 -27.63 -28.35
C LEU A 5 -2.81 -27.80 -27.68
N ASN A 6 -1.91 -26.88 -28.05
CA ASN A 6 -0.61 -26.69 -27.43
C ASN A 6 -0.82 -26.39 -25.93
N ARG A 7 -0.05 -27.05 -25.05
CA ARG A 7 -0.29 -27.19 -23.59
C ARG A 7 -0.08 -25.92 -22.75
N SER A 8 -0.51 -24.75 -23.21
CA SER A 8 -0.45 -23.50 -22.44
C SER A 8 -1.86 -23.04 -22.03
N PRO A 9 -2.14 -22.88 -20.72
CA PRO A 9 -3.41 -22.35 -20.22
C PRO A 9 -3.76 -20.98 -20.82
N HIS A 10 -2.75 -20.20 -21.21
CA HIS A 10 -2.92 -18.90 -21.86
C HIS A 10 -3.59 -18.98 -23.23
N SER A 11 -3.43 -20.10 -23.95
CA SER A 11 -4.04 -20.26 -25.28
C SER A 11 -5.56 -20.37 -25.23
N ILE A 12 -6.09 -21.01 -24.17
CA ILE A 12 -7.53 -21.11 -23.90
C ILE A 12 -8.09 -19.74 -23.51
N TRP A 13 -7.32 -18.95 -22.75
CA TRP A 13 -7.72 -17.61 -22.32
C TRP A 13 -7.84 -16.64 -23.51
N GLN A 14 -6.87 -16.65 -24.42
CA GLN A 14 -6.90 -15.82 -25.62
C GLN A 14 -8.04 -16.20 -26.59
N LEU A 15 -8.39 -17.49 -26.68
CA LEU A 15 -9.46 -17.97 -27.56
C LEU A 15 -10.86 -17.57 -27.05
N ASN A 16 -11.09 -17.61 -25.74
CA ASN A 16 -12.43 -17.45 -25.17
C ASN A 16 -12.73 -16.05 -24.63
N PHE A 17 -11.71 -15.23 -24.36
CA PHE A 17 -11.88 -13.93 -23.69
C PHE A 17 -11.33 -12.73 -24.50
N SER A 18 -10.84 -12.94 -25.72
CA SER A 18 -10.34 -11.85 -26.58
C SER A 18 -11.44 -10.92 -27.11
N GLU A 19 -12.66 -11.43 -27.32
CA GLU A 19 -13.78 -10.62 -27.81
C GLU A 19 -14.25 -9.57 -26.78
N TYR A 20 -14.05 -9.83 -25.48
CA TYR A 20 -14.29 -8.89 -24.38
C TYR A 20 -13.04 -8.09 -23.97
N ALA A 21 -11.86 -8.41 -24.50
CA ALA A 21 -10.62 -7.70 -24.20
C ALA A 21 -10.50 -6.36 -24.95
N LEU A 22 -11.40 -6.08 -25.90
CA LEU A 22 -11.52 -4.79 -26.58
C LEU A 22 -12.39 -3.78 -25.81
N TYR A 23 -12.56 -3.96 -24.50
CA TYR A 23 -12.97 -2.84 -23.66
C TYR A 23 -11.77 -1.90 -23.52
N GLU A 24 -11.68 -0.91 -24.40
CA GLU A 24 -10.85 0.27 -24.15
C GLU A 24 -11.42 0.96 -22.92
N SER A 25 -10.85 0.63 -21.76
CA SER A 25 -11.24 1.28 -20.53
C SER A 25 -10.94 2.77 -20.65
N ASN A 26 -11.96 3.60 -20.49
CA ASN A 26 -11.81 5.04 -20.31
C ASN A 26 -11.13 5.38 -18.97
N THR A 27 -10.87 4.39 -18.12
CA THR A 27 -9.99 4.59 -16.97
C THR A 27 -8.57 4.83 -17.48
N PRO A 28 -7.90 5.92 -17.08
CA PRO A 28 -6.48 6.09 -17.32
C PRO A 28 -5.75 4.79 -16.98
N ARG A 29 -4.81 4.38 -17.82
CA ARG A 29 -3.96 3.21 -17.54
C ARG A 29 -3.24 3.49 -16.23
N THR A 30 -3.74 2.95 -15.13
CA THR A 30 -3.03 2.97 -13.87
C THR A 30 -1.77 2.14 -14.11
N PRO A 31 -0.57 2.69 -13.92
CA PRO A 31 0.63 1.88 -13.92
C PRO A 31 0.40 0.70 -12.98
N SER A 32 0.67 -0.53 -13.44
CA SER A 32 0.53 -1.71 -12.58
C SER A 32 1.42 -1.62 -11.34
N HIS A 33 2.48 -0.80 -11.41
CA HIS A 33 3.34 -0.38 -10.32
C HIS A 33 3.70 1.09 -10.51
N PHE A 34 3.61 1.90 -9.45
CA PHE A 34 4.20 3.24 -9.44
C PHE A 34 5.69 3.05 -9.16
N ASN A 35 6.55 3.39 -10.12
CA ASN A 35 8.00 3.39 -9.89
C ASN A 35 8.48 4.84 -9.71
N TYR A 36 9.43 5.05 -8.81
CA TYR A 36 10.15 6.31 -8.63
C TYR A 36 10.48 7.00 -9.95
N ASP A 37 11.04 6.29 -10.93
CA ASP A 37 11.50 6.88 -12.20
C ASP A 37 10.34 7.49 -13.00
N GLN A 38 9.10 7.02 -12.80
CA GLN A 38 7.90 7.60 -13.39
C GLN A 38 7.43 8.86 -12.64
N ILE A 39 7.76 8.98 -11.36
CA ILE A 39 7.44 10.15 -10.52
C ILE A 39 8.46 11.27 -10.74
N GLU A 40 9.74 10.95 -10.87
CA GLU A 40 10.82 11.94 -11.07
C GLU A 40 10.67 12.71 -12.39
N ASN A 41 10.11 12.06 -13.41
CA ASN A 41 9.93 12.63 -14.76
C ASN A 41 8.57 13.31 -14.99
N HIS A 42 7.60 13.19 -14.08
CA HIS A 42 6.25 13.74 -14.25
C HIS A 42 5.80 14.62 -13.09
N THR A 43 5.16 15.74 -13.44
CA THR A 43 4.33 16.56 -12.53
C THR A 43 3.29 15.68 -11.83
N PHE A 44 3.37 15.59 -10.49
CA PHE A 44 2.45 14.90 -9.58
C PHE A 44 1.08 14.51 -10.18
N TYR A 45 0.88 13.21 -10.43
CA TYR A 45 -0.41 12.69 -10.86
C TYR A 45 -1.39 12.60 -9.68
N HIS A 46 -2.39 13.46 -9.69
CA HIS A 46 -3.55 13.35 -8.80
C HIS A 46 -4.74 12.89 -9.64
N GLN A 47 -5.29 11.73 -9.30
CA GLN A 47 -6.44 11.16 -10.03
C GLN A 47 -7.52 10.72 -9.04
N ILE A 48 -8.73 11.20 -9.27
CA ILE A 48 -9.92 10.76 -8.56
C ILE A 48 -10.71 9.87 -9.51
N ILE A 49 -10.95 8.63 -9.10
CA ILE A 49 -11.68 7.65 -9.90
C ILE A 49 -13.05 7.44 -9.23
N PRO A 50 -14.15 7.86 -9.86
CA PRO A 50 -15.48 7.57 -9.35
C PRO A 50 -15.80 6.08 -9.56
N LEU A 51 -16.12 5.37 -8.47
CA LEU A 51 -16.54 3.98 -8.50
C LEU A 51 -18.04 3.91 -8.17
N SER A 52 -18.88 3.66 -9.18
CA SER A 52 -20.34 3.63 -9.02
C SER A 52 -20.87 2.48 -8.17
N SER A 53 -20.07 1.44 -7.96
CA SER A 53 -20.48 0.21 -7.27
C SER A 53 -19.99 0.12 -5.82
N CYS A 54 -19.33 1.15 -5.28
CA CYS A 54 -18.75 1.08 -3.95
C CYS A 54 -19.30 2.18 -3.03
N ASP A 55 -19.89 1.77 -1.91
CA ASP A 55 -20.31 2.68 -0.84
C ASP A 55 -19.13 3.17 0.02
N SER A 56 -17.90 2.81 -0.35
CA SER A 56 -16.70 3.11 0.41
C SER A 56 -15.65 3.79 -0.45
N SER A 57 -14.88 4.67 0.19
CA SER A 57 -13.77 5.38 -0.43
C SER A 57 -12.42 4.70 -0.14
N TYR A 58 -11.48 4.89 -1.06
CA TYR A 58 -10.12 4.38 -0.98
C TYR A 58 -9.15 5.51 -1.32
N LEU A 59 -7.99 5.50 -0.68
CA LEU A 59 -6.91 6.45 -0.95
C LEU A 59 -5.59 5.71 -1.00
N ILE A 60 -4.76 6.08 -1.98
CA ILE A 60 -3.37 5.69 -2.06
C ILE A 60 -2.58 6.97 -2.30
N GLN A 61 -1.67 7.28 -1.38
CA GLN A 61 -0.67 8.33 -1.55
C GLN A 61 0.71 7.70 -1.54
N THR A 62 1.60 8.18 -2.39
CA THR A 62 2.99 7.75 -2.44
C THR A 62 3.94 8.92 -2.28
N ILE A 63 5.10 8.64 -1.70
CA ILE A 63 6.23 9.57 -1.64
C ILE A 63 7.53 8.87 -2.01
N PRO A 64 8.51 9.59 -2.60
CA PRO A 64 9.89 9.16 -2.74
C PRO A 64 10.47 8.59 -1.43
N SER A 65 11.15 7.45 -1.52
CA SER A 65 11.82 6.77 -0.41
C SER A 65 13.11 6.07 -0.86
N ILE A 66 13.69 5.30 0.06
CA ILE A 66 14.80 4.38 -0.12
C ILE A 66 14.55 3.47 -1.33
N ARG A 67 15.57 3.35 -2.20
CA ARG A 67 15.50 2.55 -3.45
C ARG A 67 16.26 1.22 -3.37
N SER A 68 16.87 0.90 -2.23
CA SER A 68 17.68 -0.31 -2.07
C SER A 68 17.35 -1.02 -0.76
N PHE A 69 17.15 -2.34 -0.85
CA PHE A 69 17.02 -3.22 0.31
C PHE A 69 18.29 -3.27 1.18
N ARG A 70 19.43 -2.80 0.67
CA ARG A 70 20.72 -2.77 1.37
C ARG A 70 21.00 -1.46 2.09
N ASP A 71 20.09 -0.48 2.02
CA ASP A 71 20.30 0.77 2.73
C ASP A 71 20.28 0.55 4.24
N PRO A 72 21.22 1.17 4.98
CA PRO A 72 21.36 0.97 6.43
C PRO A 72 20.12 1.43 7.21
N ASP A 73 19.35 2.37 6.65
CA ASP A 73 18.16 2.95 7.29
C ASP A 73 16.89 2.14 7.00
N TYR A 74 16.92 1.19 6.05
CA TYR A 74 15.74 0.41 5.67
C TYR A 74 15.14 -0.40 6.83
N PRO A 75 15.92 -1.09 7.69
CA PRO A 75 15.37 -1.81 8.84
C PRO A 75 14.70 -0.87 9.85
N ALA A 76 15.33 0.27 10.15
CA ALA A 76 14.79 1.26 11.07
C ALA A 76 13.49 1.88 10.55
N LEU A 77 13.46 2.19 9.26
CA LEU A 77 12.26 2.67 8.58
C LEU A 77 11.14 1.62 8.64
N THR A 78 11.43 0.37 8.33
CA THR A 78 10.43 -0.70 8.33
C THR A 78 9.79 -0.87 9.71
N VAL A 79 10.59 -0.87 10.77
CA VAL A 79 10.09 -0.96 12.16
C VAL A 79 9.22 0.26 12.51
N LEU A 80 9.61 1.47 12.10
CA LEU A 80 8.81 2.67 12.33
C LEU A 80 7.47 2.61 11.61
N LEU A 81 7.45 2.15 10.36
CA LEU A 81 6.22 2.02 9.59
C LEU A 81 5.31 0.95 10.19
N GLU A 82 5.88 -0.19 10.60
CA GLU A 82 5.14 -1.24 11.31
C GLU A 82 4.60 -0.75 12.65
N PHE A 83 5.35 0.06 13.41
CA PHE A 83 4.84 0.70 14.62
C PHE A 83 3.61 1.58 14.32
N LEU A 84 3.63 2.35 13.23
CA LEU A 84 2.54 3.24 12.85
C LEU A 84 1.28 2.48 12.41
N SER A 85 1.43 1.47 11.56
CA SER A 85 0.31 0.72 10.95
C SER A 85 -0.05 -0.61 11.60
N GLY A 86 0.80 -1.13 12.49
CA GLY A 86 0.66 -2.43 13.10
C GLY A 86 -0.60 -2.57 13.95
N PHE A 87 -0.87 -3.80 14.40
CA PHE A 87 -2.00 -4.07 15.28
C PHE A 87 -1.81 -3.31 16.60
N GLU A 88 -2.75 -2.43 16.95
CA GLU A 88 -2.63 -1.46 18.05
C GLU A 88 -1.69 -0.26 17.81
N GLY A 89 -1.19 -0.08 16.59
CA GLY A 89 -0.45 1.11 16.20
C GLY A 89 -1.28 2.40 16.28
N PRO A 90 -0.65 3.58 16.31
CA PRO A 90 -1.31 4.88 16.38
C PRO A 90 -2.37 5.08 15.29
N LEU A 91 -2.07 4.70 14.04
CA LEU A 91 -3.02 4.82 12.92
C LEU A 91 -4.23 3.93 13.12
N TRP A 92 -4.02 2.69 13.58
CA TRP A 92 -5.10 1.75 13.86
C TRP A 92 -6.04 2.28 14.95
N LYS A 93 -5.48 2.67 16.09
CA LYS A 93 -6.24 3.19 17.25
C LYS A 93 -7.09 4.40 16.87
N LYS A 94 -6.55 5.33 16.07
CA LYS A 94 -7.24 6.58 15.73
C LYS A 94 -8.21 6.42 14.56
N LEU A 95 -7.82 5.76 13.49
CA LEU A 95 -8.64 5.65 12.27
C LEU A 95 -9.71 4.58 12.40
N ARG A 96 -9.31 3.38 12.84
CA ARG A 96 -10.26 2.27 13.04
C ARG A 96 -11.09 2.46 14.31
N GLY A 97 -10.47 2.89 15.41
CA GLY A 97 -11.17 3.11 16.68
C GLY A 97 -12.25 4.20 16.61
N LYS A 98 -12.07 5.23 15.78
CA LYS A 98 -13.10 6.26 15.52
C LYS A 98 -14.09 5.87 14.41
N GLY A 99 -13.92 4.72 13.75
CA GLY A 99 -14.78 4.27 12.65
C GLY A 99 -14.61 5.07 11.35
N LEU A 100 -13.48 5.74 11.15
CA LEU A 100 -13.21 6.55 9.95
C LEU A 100 -12.79 5.69 8.75
N ALA A 101 -12.02 4.63 9.01
CA ALA A 101 -11.59 3.68 8.00
C ALA A 101 -11.49 2.27 8.58
N TYR A 102 -11.75 1.26 7.75
CA TYR A 102 -11.56 -0.13 8.16
C TYR A 102 -10.08 -0.49 8.31
N SER A 103 -9.25 -0.01 7.38
CA SER A 103 -7.81 -0.28 7.35
C SER A 103 -7.06 0.97 6.87
N ALA A 104 -5.96 1.27 7.53
CA ALA A 104 -5.00 2.27 7.12
C ALA A 104 -3.60 1.72 7.36
N ILE A 105 -2.80 1.63 6.30
CA ILE A 105 -1.46 1.04 6.34
C ILE A 105 -0.45 2.00 5.72
N ILE A 106 0.76 1.98 6.25
CA ILE A 106 1.90 2.67 5.66
C ILE A 106 3.04 1.67 5.53
N PHE A 107 3.67 1.59 4.36
CA PHE A 107 4.76 0.66 4.12
C PHE A 107 5.73 1.21 3.07
N CYS A 108 6.98 0.75 3.12
CA CYS A 108 8.01 1.11 2.13
C CYS A 108 8.21 -0.07 1.19
N GLU A 109 8.30 0.21 -0.11
CA GLU A 109 8.65 -0.77 -1.13
C GLU A 109 9.92 -0.29 -1.85
N PRO A 110 11.11 -0.81 -1.47
CA PRO A 110 12.37 -0.40 -2.09
C PRO A 110 12.45 -0.70 -3.58
N SER A 111 11.73 -1.73 -4.06
CA SER A 111 11.65 -2.07 -5.49
C SER A 111 11.05 -0.93 -6.32
N ASP A 112 10.05 -0.25 -5.75
CA ASP A 112 9.40 0.90 -6.35
C ASP A 112 10.13 2.20 -5.98
N GLY A 113 10.94 2.19 -4.92
CA GLY A 113 11.58 3.36 -4.34
C GLY A 113 10.60 4.27 -3.59
N LEU A 114 9.45 3.75 -3.13
CA LEU A 114 8.35 4.57 -2.61
C LEU A 114 7.88 4.11 -1.24
N ILE A 115 7.43 5.08 -0.43
CA ILE A 115 6.55 4.80 0.70
C ILE A 115 5.11 4.99 0.24
N TYR A 116 4.27 4.04 0.60
CA TYR A 116 2.84 4.02 0.33
C TYR A 116 2.07 4.28 1.61
N PHE A 117 1.15 5.24 1.57
CA PHE A 117 0.08 5.38 2.55
C PHE A 117 -1.23 4.99 1.92
N LYS A 118 -1.88 3.94 2.43
CA LYS A 118 -3.13 3.40 1.89
C LYS A 118 -4.22 3.42 2.94
N ILE A 119 -5.37 3.98 2.57
CA ILE A 119 -6.61 3.92 3.37
C ILE A 119 -7.62 3.11 2.58
N SER A 120 -8.17 2.08 3.21
CA SER A 120 -9.13 1.16 2.59
C SER A 120 -10.45 1.14 3.35
N LYS A 121 -11.54 1.14 2.58
CA LYS A 121 -12.92 1.09 3.07
C LYS A 121 -13.20 2.19 4.10
N SER A 122 -13.07 3.43 3.66
CA SER A 122 -13.35 4.61 4.50
C SER A 122 -14.73 5.19 4.19
N SER A 123 -15.45 5.57 5.23
CA SER A 123 -16.72 6.30 5.16
C SER A 123 -16.49 7.80 4.91
N ASP A 124 -15.41 8.34 5.47
CA ASP A 124 -14.95 9.72 5.26
C ASP A 124 -13.42 9.73 5.08
N VAL A 125 -12.99 9.61 3.83
CA VAL A 125 -11.57 9.51 3.48
C VAL A 125 -10.80 10.80 3.75
N ILE A 126 -11.48 11.96 3.70
CA ILE A 126 -10.85 13.26 3.92
C ILE A 126 -10.48 13.40 5.40
N ARG A 127 -11.43 13.10 6.30
CA ARG A 127 -11.15 13.12 7.74
C ARG A 127 -10.13 12.06 8.13
N ALA A 128 -10.24 10.86 7.57
CA ALA A 128 -9.27 9.79 7.80
C ALA A 128 -7.85 10.22 7.38
N TYR A 129 -7.74 10.92 6.25
CA TYR A 129 -6.46 11.43 5.77
C TYR A 129 -5.86 12.47 6.72
N ILE A 130 -6.64 13.49 7.10
CA ILE A 130 -6.19 14.58 7.98
C ILE A 130 -5.69 14.01 9.31
N GLU A 131 -6.49 13.16 9.96
CA GLU A 131 -6.12 12.54 11.23
C GLU A 131 -4.89 11.63 11.10
N GLY A 132 -4.77 10.90 9.99
CA GLY A 132 -3.60 10.07 9.70
C GLY A 132 -2.31 10.90 9.58
N VAL A 133 -2.36 12.02 8.84
CA VAL A 133 -1.23 12.93 8.68
C VAL A 133 -0.85 13.61 9.99
N ASP A 134 -1.84 14.02 10.79
CA ASP A 134 -1.59 14.66 12.08
C ASP A 134 -0.88 13.71 13.06
N ILE A 135 -1.22 12.41 13.05
CA ILE A 135 -0.52 11.39 13.83
C ILE A 135 0.94 11.27 13.37
N MET A 136 1.18 11.17 12.06
CA MET A 136 2.53 11.07 11.53
C MET A 136 3.38 12.29 11.90
N ARG A 137 2.80 13.50 11.85
CA ARG A 137 3.46 14.73 12.29
C ARG A 137 3.82 14.71 13.77
N LEU A 138 2.92 14.25 14.64
CA LEU A 138 3.18 14.16 16.09
C LEU A 138 4.43 13.34 16.43
N TYR A 139 4.65 12.24 15.71
CA TYR A 139 5.84 11.40 15.88
C TYR A 139 7.07 11.99 15.17
N SER A 140 6.89 12.60 13.99
CA SER A 140 7.98 13.25 13.25
C SER A 140 8.57 14.45 13.98
N ASP A 141 7.72 15.23 14.67
CA ASP A 141 8.12 16.43 15.40
C ASP A 141 8.71 16.11 16.79
N GLY A 142 8.76 14.82 17.17
CA GLY A 142 9.24 14.38 18.48
C GLY A 142 8.33 14.77 19.65
N SER A 143 7.08 15.17 19.37
CA SER A 143 6.11 15.55 20.39
C SER A 143 5.60 14.36 21.20
N THR A 144 5.68 13.15 20.62
CA THR A 144 5.31 11.90 21.28
C THR A 144 6.51 10.95 21.26
N ASN A 145 6.88 10.45 22.43
CA ASN A 145 7.92 9.43 22.54
C ASN A 145 7.34 8.05 22.26
N ILE A 146 8.09 7.23 21.52
CA ILE A 146 7.80 5.81 21.35
C ILE A 146 8.26 5.11 22.63
N LEU A 147 7.35 4.37 23.28
CA LEU A 147 7.70 3.61 24.47
C LEU A 147 8.52 2.37 24.10
N GLN A 148 9.36 1.92 25.02
CA GLN A 148 10.21 0.74 24.79
C GLN A 148 9.39 -0.51 24.45
N ASP A 149 8.28 -0.74 25.17
CA ASP A 149 7.40 -1.88 24.93
C ASP A 149 6.73 -1.83 23.55
N GLU A 150 6.38 -0.62 23.09
CA GLU A 150 5.78 -0.40 21.77
C GLU A 150 6.79 -0.67 20.65
N LEU A 151 8.05 -0.27 20.86
CA LEU A 151 9.14 -0.54 19.94
C LEU A 151 9.43 -2.04 19.82
N GLU A 152 9.51 -2.75 20.95
CA GLU A 152 9.74 -4.21 20.96
C GLU A 152 8.61 -4.97 20.27
N SER A 153 7.36 -4.50 20.44
CA SER A 153 6.21 -5.03 19.73
C SER A 153 6.33 -4.84 18.22
N ALA A 154 6.69 -3.63 17.76
CA ALA A 154 6.88 -3.32 16.35
C ALA A 154 8.01 -4.12 15.70
N ILE A 155 9.12 -4.33 16.42
CA ILE A 155 10.23 -5.18 15.96
C ILE A 155 9.74 -6.63 15.78
N SER A 156 9.01 -7.15 16.77
CA SER A 156 8.46 -8.51 16.72
C SER A 156 7.48 -8.68 15.55
N GLY A 157 6.62 -7.69 15.31
CA GLY A 157 5.73 -7.65 14.15
C GLY A 157 6.48 -7.66 12.82
N THR A 158 7.52 -6.83 12.71
CA THR A 158 8.36 -6.75 11.51
C THR A 158 9.04 -8.10 11.21
N ILE A 159 9.59 -8.76 12.24
CA ILE A 159 10.22 -10.09 12.09
C ILE A 159 9.18 -11.13 11.66
N PHE A 160 7.99 -11.11 12.27
CA PHE A 160 6.90 -12.01 11.92
C PHE A 160 6.46 -11.84 10.45
N GLU A 161 6.31 -10.61 9.98
CA GLU A 161 5.99 -10.33 8.58
C GLU A 161 7.08 -10.81 7.63
N ALA A 162 8.36 -10.60 7.96
CA ALA A 162 9.47 -11.11 7.16
C ALA A 162 9.46 -12.64 7.04
N VAL A 163 9.25 -13.35 8.16
CA VAL A 163 9.16 -14.82 8.16
C VAL A 163 7.92 -15.30 7.39
N ASN A 164 6.79 -14.63 7.55
CA ASN A 164 5.57 -14.98 6.81
C ASN A 164 5.76 -14.79 5.31
N GLN A 165 6.43 -13.73 4.87
CA GLN A 165 6.74 -13.55 3.45
C GLN A 165 7.56 -14.71 2.91
N GLU A 166 8.59 -15.17 3.62
CA GLU A 166 9.40 -16.33 3.20
C GLU A 166 8.59 -17.62 3.11
N SER A 167 7.71 -17.87 4.09
CA SER A 167 6.88 -19.08 4.10
C SER A 167 5.87 -19.16 2.93
N ASN A 168 5.44 -18.02 2.39
CA ASN A 168 4.53 -17.95 1.24
C ASN A 168 5.24 -18.12 -0.12
N ILE A 169 6.57 -18.21 -0.15
CA ILE A 169 7.38 -18.33 -1.39
C ILE A 169 7.77 -19.80 -1.68
N CYS A 170 7.32 -20.76 -0.88
CA CYS A 170 7.61 -22.19 -1.06
C CYS A 170 6.42 -23.01 -1.60
#